data_AF-A0A8T0A1Q8-F1
#
_entry.id   AF-A0A8T0A1Q8-F1
#
_cell.length_a   1.000
_cell.length_b   1.000
_cell.length_c   1.000
_cell.angle_alpha   90.00
_cell.angle_beta   90.00
_cell.angle_gamma   90.00
#
_symmetry.space_group_name_H-M   'P 1'
#
loop_
_entity.id
_entity.type
_entity.pdbx_description
1 polymer ?
#
loop_
_entity_poly.entity_id
_entity_poly.type
_entity_poly.pdbx_seq_one_letter_code
_entity_poly.pdbx_strand_id
1 'polypeptide(L)'
;MGKKRNTNKINLSVPINVANSSKSGGGSIGGYDQSDTSDIESVYSTSVVGECVDSDNENDLNNLVDSFGDLVQNAQDKRIEIRLRAIDNLLLVLNKNCIPENVEKWCGTIVEIILNNLKKTVEEAMRVCSLAALLSLQLGVGIEDYICEIVSLMRQICSDSSASESVRSSCAQAIGLCVYLSVESQFHRLESMQTLKNIWSLMKPIGIGCTSLFSSALASWSLLLERFDSTFISTQIEEMQPRICAFLEATTVEARISAGEALMILHEIGVENINENFQFSNQNYLEQILSQLAADSSKNRAKRDKKLQKLTFRHINDVICNDKFNQFSIHFNKKKF
;
A
#
# COMPACT_ATOMS: atom_id res chain seq x y z
N MET A 1 65.35 12.77 -15.16
CA MET A 1 65.02 12.43 -16.57
C MET A 1 63.59 11.90 -16.56
N GLY A 2 62.56 12.40 -17.24
CA GLY A 2 62.34 13.56 -18.11
C GLY A 2 60.84 13.91 -18.08
N LYS A 3 60.52 15.19 -18.23
CA LYS A 3 59.16 15.77 -18.33
C LYS A 3 58.56 15.56 -19.74
N LYS A 4 57.22 15.53 -19.85
CA LYS A 4 56.35 16.34 -20.78
C LYS A 4 54.91 15.75 -20.79
N ARG A 5 53.88 16.50 -20.38
CA ARG A 5 53.00 17.44 -21.15
C ARG A 5 52.16 16.73 -22.23
N ASN A 6 50.85 16.55 -22.04
CA ASN A 6 49.73 17.51 -22.27
C ASN A 6 49.27 17.56 -23.74
N THR A 7 47.99 17.29 -24.05
CA THR A 7 47.05 18.19 -24.77
C THR A 7 45.76 17.49 -25.26
N ASN A 8 44.64 18.19 -25.04
CA ASN A 8 43.29 17.98 -25.58
C ASN A 8 43.24 18.03 -27.13
N LYS A 9 42.24 17.37 -27.74
CA LYS A 9 41.23 18.03 -28.60
C LYS A 9 40.14 17.09 -29.12
N ILE A 10 38.92 17.60 -29.04
CA ILE A 10 37.65 17.17 -29.65
C ILE A 10 37.71 17.42 -31.17
N ASN A 11 37.07 16.57 -31.98
CA ASN A 11 36.28 17.04 -33.14
C ASN A 11 35.30 15.98 -33.66
N LEU A 12 34.07 16.45 -33.92
CA LEU A 12 32.97 15.79 -34.60
C LEU A 12 33.32 15.43 -36.04
N SER A 13 32.73 14.36 -36.57
CA SER A 13 32.18 14.32 -37.93
C SER A 13 31.16 13.19 -38.10
N VAL A 14 29.99 13.54 -38.62
CA VAL A 14 28.94 12.68 -39.22
C VAL A 14 28.79 13.19 -40.66
N PRO A 15 28.63 12.34 -41.70
CA PRO A 15 27.29 12.10 -42.29
C PRO A 15 27.12 10.66 -42.85
N ILE A 16 25.92 10.11 -43.04
CA ILE A 16 25.06 10.18 -44.25
C ILE A 16 23.72 9.46 -43.87
N ASN A 17 22.56 10.12 -43.78
CA ASN A 17 21.53 10.39 -44.81
C ASN A 17 20.93 9.17 -45.55
N VAL A 18 19.65 8.85 -45.27
CA VAL A 18 18.63 8.55 -46.30
C VAL A 18 17.32 9.25 -45.95
N ALA A 19 16.81 9.96 -46.96
CA ALA A 19 15.60 10.77 -47.06
C ALA A 19 14.29 10.00 -46.79
N ASN A 20 13.26 10.52 -46.09
CA ASN A 20 12.36 11.67 -46.33
C ASN A 20 11.04 11.23 -46.99
N SER A 21 9.91 11.41 -46.30
CA SER A 21 8.68 11.93 -46.93
C SER A 21 7.82 12.63 -45.88
N SER A 22 7.50 13.88 -46.19
CA SER A 22 6.73 14.82 -45.41
C SER A 22 5.25 14.79 -45.82
N LYS A 23 4.35 15.04 -44.87
CA LYS A 23 3.13 15.82 -45.15
C LYS A 23 2.65 16.53 -43.88
N SER A 24 2.38 17.80 -44.08
CA SER A 24 2.10 18.86 -43.12
C SER A 24 0.63 18.97 -42.75
N GLY A 25 0.38 19.43 -41.50
CA GLY A 25 -0.58 20.51 -41.23
C GLY A 25 -1.90 20.10 -40.58
N GLY A 26 -2.24 20.78 -39.48
CA GLY A 26 -3.62 20.88 -38.98
C GLY A 26 -3.70 20.91 -37.46
N GLY A 27 -3.79 22.10 -36.87
CA GLY A 27 -4.19 22.24 -35.48
C GLY A 27 -5.65 21.84 -35.28
N SER A 28 -5.95 21.22 -34.14
CA SER A 28 -7.26 21.31 -33.53
C SER A 28 -7.19 21.14 -32.02
N ILE A 29 -7.93 22.04 -31.39
CA ILE A 29 -8.27 22.15 -29.99
C ILE A 29 -9.32 21.08 -29.65
N GLY A 30 -9.25 20.54 -28.43
CA GLY A 30 -10.41 19.96 -27.75
C GLY A 30 -10.65 18.47 -28.02
N GLY A 31 -10.45 17.67 -26.98
CA GLY A 31 -10.82 16.26 -26.92
C GLY A 31 -10.34 15.70 -25.59
N TYR A 32 -11.14 15.90 -24.55
CA TYR A 32 -10.95 15.22 -23.28
C TYR A 32 -11.26 13.73 -23.52
N ASP A 33 -10.23 12.89 -23.62
CA ASP A 33 -10.41 11.44 -23.56
C ASP A 33 -10.89 11.06 -22.16
N GLN A 34 -12.19 10.83 -22.06
CA GLN A 34 -12.93 10.50 -20.85
C GLN A 34 -12.92 8.99 -20.54
N SER A 35 -12.01 8.21 -21.13
CA SER A 35 -12.00 6.75 -21.03
C SER A 35 -10.82 6.14 -20.26
N ASP A 36 -9.91 6.95 -19.71
CA ASP A 36 -8.66 6.47 -19.08
C ASP A 36 -8.71 6.49 -17.54
N THR A 37 -9.89 6.69 -16.93
CA THR A 37 -10.05 6.80 -15.47
C THR A 37 -10.21 5.47 -14.74
N SER A 38 -10.29 4.33 -15.45
CA SER A 38 -10.51 3.01 -14.83
C SER A 38 -9.30 2.47 -14.06
N ASP A 39 -8.11 3.04 -14.27
CA ASP A 39 -6.86 2.47 -13.76
C ASP A 39 -6.18 3.43 -12.76
N ILE A 40 -6.95 3.99 -11.82
CA ILE A 40 -6.37 4.58 -10.61
C ILE A 40 -5.96 3.39 -9.70
N GLU A 41 -4.86 2.74 -10.03
CA GLU A 41 -4.22 1.77 -9.16
C GLU A 41 -3.63 2.53 -7.97
N SER A 42 -4.19 2.33 -6.77
CA SER A 42 -3.51 2.75 -5.55
C SER A 42 -2.19 1.99 -5.45
N VAL A 43 -1.12 2.68 -5.06
CA VAL A 43 0.20 2.04 -4.90
C VAL A 43 0.17 0.98 -3.78
N TYR A 44 -0.82 1.06 -2.90
CA TYR A 44 -1.06 0.10 -1.82
C TYR A 44 -1.75 -1.19 -2.29
N SER A 45 -2.63 -1.11 -3.31
CA SER A 45 -3.39 -2.28 -3.78
C SER A 45 -2.50 -3.36 -4.42
N THR A 46 -1.35 -2.99 -4.98
CA THR A 46 -0.39 -3.93 -5.57
C THR A 46 0.41 -4.76 -4.57
N SER A 47 0.44 -4.41 -3.28
CA SER A 47 1.25 -5.14 -2.28
C SER A 47 0.48 -6.21 -1.50
N VAL A 48 -0.86 -6.12 -1.42
CA VAL A 48 -1.72 -7.10 -0.70
C VAL A 48 -1.83 -8.41 -1.48
N VAL A 49 -1.87 -8.31 -2.80
CA VAL A 49 -1.95 -9.46 -3.69
C VAL A 49 -0.53 -9.81 -4.11
N GLY A 50 0.20 -10.54 -3.26
CA GLY A 50 1.39 -11.25 -3.74
C GLY A 50 1.01 -11.98 -5.04
N GLU A 51 1.84 -11.88 -6.09
CA GLU A 51 1.54 -12.38 -7.45
C GLU A 51 0.70 -13.65 -7.36
N CYS A 52 -0.61 -13.50 -7.57
CA CYS A 52 -1.51 -14.62 -7.45
C CYS A 52 -1.13 -15.58 -8.57
N VAL A 53 -0.66 -16.77 -8.20
CA VAL A 53 -0.49 -17.84 -9.17
C VAL A 53 -1.89 -18.14 -9.67
N ASP A 54 -2.22 -17.62 -10.85
CA ASP A 54 -3.49 -17.90 -11.51
C ASP A 54 -3.54 -19.40 -11.81
N SER A 55 -4.25 -20.12 -10.94
CA SER A 55 -4.75 -21.44 -11.27
C SER A 55 -6.07 -21.21 -12.00
N ASP A 56 -6.01 -21.07 -13.32
CA ASP A 56 -7.18 -20.91 -14.21
C ASP A 56 -8.13 -22.13 -14.20
N ASN A 57 -7.83 -23.17 -13.41
CA ASN A 57 -8.60 -24.39 -13.29
C ASN A 57 -9.41 -24.40 -11.98
N GLU A 58 -10.71 -24.09 -12.06
CA GLU A 58 -11.63 -24.18 -10.91
C GLU A 58 -11.60 -25.55 -10.21
N ASN A 59 -11.39 -26.63 -10.97
CA ASN A 59 -11.27 -27.98 -10.42
C ASN A 59 -10.03 -28.13 -9.51
N ASP A 60 -8.91 -27.50 -9.86
CA ASP A 60 -7.68 -27.57 -9.06
C ASP A 60 -7.85 -26.78 -7.77
N LEU A 61 -8.54 -25.63 -7.82
CA LEU A 61 -8.84 -24.83 -6.63
C LEU A 61 -9.81 -25.57 -5.68
N ASN A 62 -10.85 -26.21 -6.20
CA ASN A 62 -11.77 -27.00 -5.37
C ASN A 62 -11.06 -28.16 -4.66
N ASN A 63 -10.15 -28.85 -5.35
CA ASN A 63 -9.32 -29.89 -4.73
C ASN A 63 -8.43 -29.32 -3.60
N LEU A 64 -7.91 -28.10 -3.74
CA LEU A 64 -7.15 -27.43 -2.69
C LEU A 64 -8.01 -27.05 -1.48
N VAL A 65 -9.26 -26.62 -1.72
CA VAL A 65 -10.23 -26.34 -0.64
C VAL A 65 -10.56 -27.61 0.13
N ASP A 66 -10.83 -28.71 -0.57
CA ASP A 66 -11.15 -30.01 0.05
C ASP A 66 -9.97 -30.56 0.87
N SER A 67 -8.74 -30.29 0.43
CA SER A 67 -7.49 -30.69 1.10
C SER A 67 -6.90 -29.61 2.03
N PHE A 68 -7.69 -28.60 2.44
CA PHE A 68 -7.20 -27.47 3.24
C PHE A 68 -6.42 -27.90 4.50
N GLY A 69 -6.91 -28.93 5.21
CA GLY A 69 -6.21 -29.46 6.39
C GLY A 69 -4.81 -30.01 6.07
N ASP A 70 -4.63 -30.65 4.91
CA ASP A 70 -3.33 -31.17 4.48
C ASP A 70 -2.38 -30.02 4.13
N LEU A 71 -2.89 -28.93 3.56
CA LEU A 71 -2.11 -27.70 3.33
C LEU A 71 -1.60 -27.12 4.65
N VAL A 72 -2.46 -27.03 5.67
CA VAL A 72 -2.07 -26.58 7.02
C VAL A 72 -0.96 -27.47 7.61
N GLN A 73 -1.09 -28.80 7.49
CA GLN A 73 -0.05 -29.73 7.96
C GLN A 73 1.27 -29.56 7.19
N ASN A 74 1.20 -29.42 5.86
CA ASN A 74 2.38 -29.22 5.01
C ASN A 74 3.11 -27.90 5.30
N ALA A 75 2.39 -26.86 5.74
CA ALA A 75 2.99 -25.60 6.17
C ALA A 75 3.84 -25.71 7.46
N GLN A 76 3.78 -26.85 8.16
CA GLN A 76 4.65 -27.18 9.30
C GLN A 76 5.84 -28.09 8.91
N ASP A 77 6.00 -28.49 7.65
CA ASP A 77 7.07 -29.40 7.20
C ASP A 77 8.48 -28.83 7.53
N LYS A 78 9.46 -29.70 7.76
CA LYS A 78 10.83 -29.28 8.06
C LYS A 78 11.53 -28.63 6.84
N ARG A 79 11.11 -28.97 5.62
CA ARG A 79 11.66 -28.48 4.36
C ARG A 79 11.00 -27.17 3.96
N ILE A 80 11.83 -26.15 3.69
CA ILE A 80 11.36 -24.79 3.35
C ILE A 80 10.49 -24.77 2.08
N GLU A 81 10.87 -25.50 1.04
CA GLU A 81 10.13 -25.54 -0.24
C GLU A 81 8.70 -26.06 -0.08
N ILE A 82 8.49 -27.03 0.82
CA ILE A 82 7.17 -27.59 1.08
C ILE A 82 6.33 -26.62 1.91
N ARG A 83 6.92 -26.00 2.93
CA ARG A 83 6.23 -24.97 3.70
C ARG A 83 5.80 -23.80 2.83
N LEU A 84 6.71 -23.26 2.01
CA LEU A 84 6.42 -22.13 1.12
C LEU A 84 5.29 -22.47 0.16
N ARG A 85 5.36 -23.62 -0.53
CA ARG A 85 4.30 -24.06 -1.44
C ARG A 85 2.96 -24.23 -0.72
N ALA A 86 2.97 -24.78 0.49
CA ALA A 86 1.76 -24.93 1.28
C ALA A 86 1.17 -23.58 1.70
N ILE A 87 2.00 -22.63 2.14
CA ILE A 87 1.55 -21.27 2.47
C ILE A 87 1.02 -20.56 1.23
N ASP A 88 1.68 -20.67 0.08
CA ASP A 88 1.21 -20.08 -1.19
C ASP A 88 -0.16 -20.65 -1.60
N ASN A 89 -0.37 -21.97 -1.44
CA ASN A 89 -1.67 -22.59 -1.67
C ASN A 89 -2.74 -22.13 -0.66
N LEU A 90 -2.38 -21.96 0.61
CA LEU A 90 -3.29 -21.40 1.62
C LEU A 90 -3.70 -19.97 1.25
N LEU A 91 -2.74 -19.13 0.84
CA LEU A 91 -3.02 -17.77 0.38
C LEU A 91 -3.94 -17.78 -0.85
N LEU A 92 -3.70 -18.66 -1.82
CA LEU A 92 -4.55 -18.80 -3.01
C LEU A 92 -5.99 -19.18 -2.63
N VAL A 93 -6.16 -20.21 -1.80
CA VAL A 93 -7.47 -20.68 -1.35
C VAL A 93 -8.23 -19.56 -0.64
N LEU A 94 -7.60 -18.88 0.31
CA LEU A 94 -8.24 -17.86 1.15
C LEU A 94 -8.49 -16.53 0.42
N ASN A 95 -7.74 -16.21 -0.64
CA ASN A 95 -8.03 -15.07 -1.51
C ASN A 95 -9.24 -15.32 -2.42
N LYS A 96 -9.47 -16.57 -2.83
CA LYS A 96 -10.51 -16.92 -3.80
C LYS A 96 -11.80 -17.44 -3.15
N ASN A 97 -11.75 -17.85 -1.88
CA ASN A 97 -12.88 -18.48 -1.19
C ASN A 97 -13.08 -17.92 0.23
N CYS A 98 -14.34 -17.77 0.62
CA CYS A 98 -14.74 -17.54 2.01
C CYS A 98 -15.12 -18.88 2.64
N ILE A 99 -14.27 -19.41 3.53
CA ILE A 99 -14.38 -20.76 4.13
C ILE A 99 -14.18 -20.74 5.65
N PRO A 100 -14.91 -19.88 6.39
CA PRO A 100 -14.64 -19.60 7.80
C PRO A 100 -14.68 -20.86 8.68
N GLU A 101 -15.60 -21.80 8.45
CA GLU A 101 -15.71 -23.04 9.21
C GLU A 101 -14.43 -23.92 9.12
N ASN A 102 -13.83 -24.01 7.93
CA ASN A 102 -12.59 -24.74 7.72
C ASN A 102 -11.41 -24.01 8.39
N VAL A 103 -11.36 -22.68 8.29
CA VAL A 103 -10.29 -21.88 8.91
C VAL A 103 -10.38 -21.95 10.43
N GLU A 104 -11.58 -21.83 11.01
CA GLU A 104 -11.83 -21.88 12.44
C GLU A 104 -11.31 -23.20 13.06
N LYS A 105 -11.61 -24.33 12.41
CA LYS A 105 -11.11 -25.66 12.82
C LYS A 105 -9.59 -25.73 12.97
N TRP A 106 -8.85 -25.00 12.14
CA TRP A 106 -7.38 -25.01 12.10
C TRP A 106 -6.74 -23.74 12.67
N CYS A 107 -7.54 -22.83 13.26
CA CYS A 107 -7.09 -21.48 13.62
C CYS A 107 -5.83 -21.49 14.48
N GLY A 108 -5.80 -22.27 15.56
CA GLY A 108 -4.63 -22.37 16.44
C GLY A 108 -3.35 -22.82 15.70
N THR A 109 -3.46 -23.80 14.81
CA THR A 109 -2.33 -24.29 14.01
C THR A 109 -1.85 -23.25 12.99
N ILE A 110 -2.77 -22.51 12.38
CA ILE A 110 -2.43 -21.42 11.44
C ILE A 110 -1.71 -20.29 12.20
N VAL A 111 -2.16 -19.94 13.40
CA VAL A 111 -1.50 -18.95 14.26
C VAL A 111 -0.08 -19.37 14.60
N GLU A 112 0.14 -20.63 14.98
CA GLU A 112 1.48 -21.18 15.20
C GLU A 112 2.35 -21.13 13.95
N ILE A 113 1.79 -21.44 12.77
CA ILE A 113 2.49 -21.32 11.48
C ILE A 113 2.93 -19.87 11.26
N ILE A 114 2.05 -18.89 11.48
CA ILE A 114 2.37 -17.47 11.30
C ILE A 114 3.50 -17.06 12.24
N LEU A 115 3.34 -17.29 13.55
CA LEU A 115 4.31 -16.89 14.57
C LEU A 115 5.70 -17.51 14.32
N ASN A 116 5.74 -18.79 13.95
CA ASN A 116 7.00 -19.49 13.71
C ASN A 116 7.71 -19.03 12.43
N ASN A 117 6.97 -18.66 11.38
CA ASN A 117 7.57 -18.31 10.09
C ASN A 117 7.87 -16.82 9.95
N LEU A 118 7.28 -15.93 10.78
CA LEU A 118 7.61 -14.50 10.85
C LEU A 118 9.10 -14.22 11.14
N LYS A 119 9.77 -15.12 11.86
CA LYS A 119 11.17 -14.97 12.29
C LYS A 119 12.18 -15.79 11.46
N LYS A 120 11.74 -16.48 10.40
CA LYS A 120 12.61 -17.39 9.63
C LYS A 120 13.29 -16.68 8.48
N THR A 121 12.74 -16.81 7.28
CA THR A 121 13.27 -16.21 6.07
C THR A 121 12.42 -15.01 5.66
N VAL A 122 13.00 -14.10 4.87
CA VAL A 122 12.28 -12.93 4.33
C VAL A 122 11.03 -13.38 3.56
N GLU A 123 11.18 -14.38 2.71
CA GLU A 123 10.11 -14.95 1.88
C GLU A 123 8.98 -15.58 2.69
N GLU A 124 9.29 -16.37 3.71
CA GLU A 124 8.29 -16.98 4.60
C GLU A 124 7.57 -15.90 5.41
N ALA A 125 8.31 -14.94 5.97
CA ALA A 125 7.76 -13.87 6.80
C ALA A 125 6.73 -13.02 6.04
N MET A 126 7.05 -12.62 4.79
CA MET A 126 6.13 -11.83 3.96
C MET A 126 4.82 -12.58 3.64
N ARG A 127 4.90 -13.88 3.34
CA ARG A 127 3.72 -14.71 3.07
C ARG A 127 2.85 -14.88 4.29
N VAL A 128 3.44 -15.10 5.47
CA VAL A 128 2.64 -15.23 6.70
C VAL A 128 2.09 -13.90 7.21
N CYS A 129 2.68 -12.76 6.85
CA CYS A 129 2.02 -11.45 7.04
C CYS A 129 0.70 -11.39 6.26
N SER A 130 0.71 -11.84 5.00
CA SER A 130 -0.49 -11.91 4.17
C SER A 130 -1.50 -12.93 4.71
N LEU A 131 -1.01 -14.08 5.18
CA LEU A 131 -1.85 -15.12 5.79
C LEU A 131 -2.55 -14.62 7.05
N ALA A 132 -1.87 -13.81 7.88
CA ALA A 132 -2.48 -13.20 9.06
C ALA A 132 -3.63 -12.25 8.68
N ALA A 133 -3.44 -11.40 7.66
CA ALA A 133 -4.50 -10.51 7.17
C ALA A 133 -5.71 -11.30 6.63
N LEU A 134 -5.48 -12.39 5.90
CA LEU A 134 -6.56 -13.27 5.42
C LEU A 134 -7.24 -14.02 6.56
N LEU A 135 -6.51 -14.45 7.59
CA LEU A 135 -7.08 -15.05 8.79
C LEU A 135 -8.03 -14.06 9.49
N SER A 136 -7.59 -12.81 9.66
CA SER A 136 -8.42 -11.72 10.18
C SER A 136 -9.65 -11.44 9.31
N LEU A 137 -9.52 -11.49 7.99
CA LEU A 137 -10.65 -11.30 7.07
C LEU A 137 -11.68 -12.42 7.16
N GLN A 138 -11.25 -13.67 7.33
CA GLN A 138 -12.13 -14.83 7.39
C GLN A 138 -12.89 -14.93 8.72
N LEU A 139 -12.24 -14.62 9.85
CA LEU A 139 -12.78 -14.88 11.19
C LEU A 139 -13.14 -13.62 11.98
N GLY A 140 -12.73 -12.44 11.53
CA GLY A 140 -13.06 -11.15 12.17
C GLY A 140 -12.59 -11.07 13.62
N VAL A 141 -13.43 -10.48 14.48
CA VAL A 141 -13.14 -10.23 15.91
C VAL A 141 -13.14 -11.48 16.79
N GLY A 142 -13.66 -12.61 16.31
CA GLY A 142 -13.75 -13.86 17.08
C GLY A 142 -12.39 -14.48 17.46
N ILE A 143 -11.30 -13.95 16.89
CA ILE A 143 -9.92 -14.42 17.09
C ILE A 143 -8.99 -13.33 17.64
N GLU A 144 -9.54 -12.31 18.31
CA GLU A 144 -8.76 -11.15 18.80
C GLU A 144 -7.50 -11.56 19.57
N ASP A 145 -7.59 -12.50 20.52
CA ASP A 145 -6.45 -12.92 21.34
C ASP A 145 -5.29 -13.47 20.49
N TYR A 146 -5.60 -14.30 19.50
CA TYR A 146 -4.61 -14.85 18.57
C TYR A 146 -3.99 -13.76 17.70
N ILE A 147 -4.82 -12.83 17.20
CA ILE A 147 -4.35 -11.73 16.37
C ILE A 147 -3.48 -10.77 17.19
N CYS A 148 -3.82 -10.50 18.46
CA CYS A 148 -3.03 -9.65 19.33
C CYS A 148 -1.63 -10.23 19.59
N GLU A 149 -1.50 -11.56 19.70
CA GLU A 149 -0.20 -12.23 19.79
C GLU A 149 0.63 -12.02 18.51
N ILE A 150 0.03 -12.26 17.34
CA ILE A 150 0.67 -12.07 16.02
C ILE A 150 1.09 -10.61 15.83
N VAL A 151 0.18 -9.65 16.07
CA VAL A 151 0.41 -8.22 15.94
C VAL A 151 1.51 -7.75 16.88
N SER A 152 1.56 -8.28 18.11
CA SER A 152 2.64 -7.96 19.06
C SER A 152 4.01 -8.33 18.51
N LEU A 153 4.15 -9.50 17.89
CA LEU A 153 5.40 -9.89 17.23
C LEU A 153 5.69 -9.03 15.98
N MET A 154 4.69 -8.78 15.13
CA MET A 154 4.86 -7.95 13.94
C MET A 154 5.33 -6.53 14.32
N ARG A 155 4.81 -5.94 15.39
CA ARG A 155 5.23 -4.61 15.87
C ARG A 155 6.70 -4.57 16.28
N GLN A 156 7.18 -5.63 16.95
CA GLN A 156 8.59 -5.78 17.30
C GLN A 156 9.46 -5.81 16.03
N ILE A 157 9.11 -6.65 15.05
CA ILE A 157 9.85 -6.76 13.78
C ILE A 157 9.80 -5.44 13.00
N CYS A 158 8.63 -4.83 12.90
CA CYS A 158 8.40 -3.60 12.15
C CYS A 158 9.23 -2.42 12.70
N SER A 159 9.43 -2.39 14.02
CA SER A 159 10.21 -1.37 14.72
C SER A 159 11.72 -1.65 14.73
N ASP A 160 12.15 -2.88 14.46
CA ASP A 160 13.56 -3.26 14.45
C ASP A 160 14.25 -2.78 13.15
N SER A 161 15.12 -1.78 13.26
CA SER A 161 15.87 -1.25 12.11
C SER A 161 16.86 -2.25 11.49
N SER A 162 17.20 -3.32 12.19
CA SER A 162 18.08 -4.38 11.67
C SER A 162 17.34 -5.43 10.83
N ALA A 163 16.01 -5.49 10.95
CA ALA A 163 15.18 -6.36 10.13
C ALA A 163 15.08 -5.85 8.68
N SER A 164 14.85 -6.78 7.74
CA SER A 164 14.70 -6.45 6.32
C SER A 164 13.57 -5.43 6.10
N GLU A 165 13.83 -4.41 5.29
CA GLU A 165 12.81 -3.40 4.93
C GLU A 165 11.53 -4.04 4.37
N SER A 166 11.66 -5.05 3.50
CA SER A 166 10.52 -5.73 2.89
C SER A 166 9.63 -6.45 3.92
N VAL A 167 10.26 -7.07 4.94
CA VAL A 167 9.54 -7.73 6.04
C VAL A 167 8.89 -6.70 6.94
N ARG A 168 9.60 -5.61 7.27
CA ARG A 168 9.04 -4.51 8.07
C ARG A 168 7.85 -3.87 7.37
N SER A 169 7.93 -3.67 6.07
CA SER A 169 6.85 -3.14 5.23
C SER A 169 5.64 -4.07 5.25
N SER A 170 5.87 -5.38 5.06
CA SER A 170 4.80 -6.40 5.10
C SER A 170 4.16 -6.50 6.49
N CYS A 171 4.94 -6.37 7.56
CA CYS A 171 4.43 -6.31 8.92
C CYS A 171 3.58 -5.06 9.13
N ALA A 172 4.02 -3.88 8.67
CA ALA A 172 3.26 -2.63 8.82
C ALA A 172 1.86 -2.74 8.20
N GLN A 173 1.81 -3.27 6.98
CA GLN A 173 0.56 -3.53 6.26
C GLN A 173 -0.32 -4.57 6.96
N ALA A 174 0.24 -5.70 7.36
CA ALA A 174 -0.51 -6.74 8.05
C ALA A 174 -1.07 -6.25 9.40
N ILE A 175 -0.32 -5.45 10.15
CA ILE A 175 -0.79 -4.82 11.39
C ILE A 175 -2.05 -3.98 11.11
N GLY A 176 -2.03 -3.12 10.09
CA GLY A 176 -3.19 -2.30 9.73
C GLY A 176 -4.44 -3.14 9.49
N LEU A 177 -4.34 -4.16 8.64
CA LEU A 177 -5.47 -5.04 8.30
C LEU A 177 -5.94 -5.89 9.49
N CYS A 178 -5.01 -6.54 10.20
CA CYS A 178 -5.34 -7.41 11.32
C CYS A 178 -6.03 -6.62 12.45
N VAL A 179 -5.49 -5.45 12.79
CA VAL A 179 -6.05 -4.61 13.87
C VAL A 179 -7.39 -4.01 13.46
N TYR A 180 -7.55 -3.60 12.21
CA TYR A 180 -8.82 -3.05 11.73
C TYR A 180 -9.96 -4.09 11.74
N LEU A 181 -9.66 -5.32 11.31
CA LEU A 181 -10.66 -6.37 11.11
C LEU A 181 -10.96 -7.21 12.36
N SER A 182 -9.99 -7.37 13.27
CA SER A 182 -10.07 -8.37 14.34
C SER A 182 -9.85 -7.86 15.76
N VAL A 183 -9.53 -6.58 15.98
CA VAL A 183 -9.17 -6.08 17.32
C VAL A 183 -10.15 -5.02 17.84
N GLU A 184 -10.89 -5.37 18.89
CA GLU A 184 -11.81 -4.45 19.57
C GLU A 184 -11.16 -3.71 20.73
N SER A 185 -10.10 -4.26 21.35
CA SER A 185 -9.36 -3.63 22.43
C SER A 185 -8.75 -2.28 22.01
N GLN A 186 -9.21 -1.20 22.67
CA GLN A 186 -8.68 0.15 22.46
C GLN A 186 -7.17 0.23 22.76
N PHE A 187 -6.69 -0.53 23.74
CA PHE A 187 -5.27 -0.57 24.09
C PHE A 187 -4.42 -1.09 22.93
N HIS A 188 -4.78 -2.24 22.36
CA HIS A 188 -4.04 -2.84 21.25
C HIS A 188 -4.15 -2.03 19.96
N ARG A 189 -5.32 -1.40 19.69
CA ARG A 189 -5.47 -0.45 18.59
C ARG A 189 -4.52 0.73 18.72
N LEU A 190 -4.50 1.38 19.90
CA LEU A 190 -3.66 2.55 20.16
C LEU A 190 -2.17 2.22 20.03
N GLU A 191 -1.72 1.14 20.65
CA GLU A 191 -0.32 0.74 20.63
C GLU A 191 0.13 0.42 19.18
N SER A 192 -0.71 -0.25 18.39
CA SER A 192 -0.43 -0.53 16.97
C SER A 192 -0.38 0.75 16.12
N MET A 193 -1.33 1.66 16.32
CA MET A 193 -1.33 2.95 15.65
C MET A 193 -0.08 3.77 16.00
N GLN A 194 0.35 3.77 17.27
CA GLN A 194 1.57 4.45 17.71
C GLN A 194 2.84 3.85 17.09
N THR A 195 2.94 2.52 17.02
CA THR A 195 4.06 1.86 16.32
C THR A 195 4.16 2.33 14.87
N LEU A 196 3.05 2.28 14.13
CA LEU A 196 3.00 2.72 12.73
C LEU A 196 3.34 4.21 12.60
N LYS A 197 2.76 5.07 13.46
CA LYS A 197 3.06 6.51 13.52
C LYS A 197 4.55 6.78 13.68
N ASN A 198 5.19 6.12 14.63
CA ASN A 198 6.61 6.32 14.94
C ASN A 198 7.51 5.94 13.76
N ILE A 199 7.14 4.91 12.98
CA ILE A 199 7.93 4.47 11.83
C ILE A 199 7.96 5.55 10.75
N TRP A 200 6.80 6.01 10.28
CA TRP A 200 6.75 6.93 9.14
C TRP A 200 7.08 8.37 9.54
N SER A 201 6.69 8.81 10.75
CA SER A 201 6.87 10.20 11.18
C SER A 201 8.35 10.57 11.37
N LEU A 202 9.20 9.61 11.74
CA LEU A 202 10.65 9.80 11.90
C LEU A 202 11.42 9.85 10.58
N MET A 203 10.81 9.41 9.47
CA MET A 203 11.46 9.42 8.16
C MET A 203 11.62 10.84 7.62
N LYS A 204 12.69 11.09 6.87
CA LYS A 204 12.92 12.39 6.23
C LYS A 204 12.12 12.47 4.93
N PRO A 205 11.30 13.52 4.70
CA PRO A 205 10.52 13.65 3.48
C PRO A 205 11.36 13.66 2.19
N ILE A 206 12.51 14.31 2.23
CA ILE A 206 13.45 14.34 1.10
C ILE A 206 14.48 13.23 1.28
N GLY A 207 14.63 12.38 0.26
CA GLY A 207 15.62 11.29 0.28
C GLY A 207 15.17 10.06 1.07
N ILE A 208 13.87 9.77 1.08
CA ILE A 208 13.32 8.53 1.66
C ILE A 208 13.96 7.34 0.95
N GLY A 209 14.78 6.58 1.70
CA GLY A 209 15.37 5.34 1.20
C GLY A 209 14.39 4.17 1.20
N CYS A 210 13.48 4.15 2.17
CA CYS A 210 12.59 3.02 2.46
C CYS A 210 11.14 3.32 2.10
N THR A 211 10.87 3.58 0.82
CA THR A 211 9.55 4.09 0.36
C THR A 211 8.44 3.08 0.65
N SER A 212 8.66 1.78 0.45
CA SER A 212 7.67 0.73 0.69
C SER A 212 7.17 0.70 2.15
N LEU A 213 8.11 0.74 3.10
CA LEU A 213 7.83 0.79 4.52
C LEU A 213 7.10 2.08 4.91
N PHE A 214 7.51 3.22 4.35
CA PHE A 214 6.82 4.49 4.55
C PHE A 214 5.36 4.39 4.11
N SER A 215 5.12 3.95 2.88
CA SER A 215 3.78 3.81 2.30
C SER A 215 2.91 2.88 3.15
N SER A 216 3.45 1.71 3.52
CA SER A 216 2.71 0.70 4.28
C SER A 216 2.35 1.18 5.69
N ALA A 217 3.30 1.83 6.38
CA ALA A 217 3.08 2.34 7.72
C ALA A 217 2.11 3.52 7.74
N LEU A 218 2.21 4.44 6.77
CA LEU A 218 1.32 5.59 6.67
C LEU A 218 -0.11 5.16 6.32
N ALA A 219 -0.29 4.31 5.31
CA ALA A 219 -1.61 3.82 4.91
C ALA A 219 -2.31 3.05 6.05
N SER A 220 -1.56 2.17 6.73
CA SER A 220 -2.09 1.43 7.88
C SER A 220 -2.43 2.34 9.06
N TRP A 221 -1.61 3.36 9.31
CA TRP A 221 -1.91 4.35 10.35
C TRP A 221 -3.19 5.14 10.03
N SER A 222 -3.34 5.62 8.79
CA SER A 222 -4.52 6.36 8.34
C SER A 222 -5.80 5.50 8.43
N LEU A 223 -5.74 4.22 8.04
CA LEU A 223 -6.85 3.28 8.16
C LEU A 223 -7.28 3.10 9.62
N LEU A 224 -6.33 2.91 10.54
CA LEU A 224 -6.65 2.67 11.94
C LEU A 224 -7.25 3.91 12.63
N LEU A 225 -6.96 5.11 12.13
CA LEU A 225 -7.46 6.35 12.71
C LEU A 225 -9.00 6.43 12.73
N GLU A 226 -9.66 5.85 11.72
CA GLU A 226 -11.13 5.78 11.61
C GLU A 226 -11.79 5.06 12.81
N ARG A 227 -11.04 4.21 13.52
CA ARG A 227 -11.56 3.38 14.63
C ARG A 227 -11.47 4.04 16.01
N PHE A 228 -11.21 5.35 16.06
CA PHE A 228 -11.12 6.14 17.28
C PHE A 228 -12.26 7.15 17.39
N ASP A 229 -12.44 7.74 18.58
CA ASP A 229 -13.44 8.79 18.77
C ASP A 229 -13.02 10.11 18.11
N SER A 230 -14.00 10.98 17.85
CA SER A 230 -13.81 12.25 17.15
C SER A 230 -12.79 13.19 17.80
N THR A 231 -12.66 13.16 19.14
CA THR A 231 -11.70 14.01 19.86
C THR A 231 -10.27 13.54 19.59
N PHE A 232 -10.04 12.24 19.65
CA PHE A 232 -8.76 11.64 19.32
C PHE A 232 -8.40 11.84 17.83
N ILE A 233 -9.37 11.63 16.94
CA ILE A 233 -9.21 11.86 15.50
C ILE A 233 -8.77 13.30 15.22
N SER A 234 -9.50 14.30 15.73
CA SER A 234 -9.16 15.72 15.53
C SER A 234 -7.73 16.02 15.99
N THR A 235 -7.35 15.52 17.17
CA THR A 235 -6.01 15.72 17.74
C THR A 235 -4.93 15.12 16.84
N GLN A 236 -5.12 13.89 16.35
CA GLN A 236 -4.13 13.24 15.50
C GLN A 236 -4.02 13.88 14.11
N ILE A 237 -5.13 14.34 13.53
CA ILE A 237 -5.09 15.08 12.27
C ILE A 237 -4.31 16.39 12.44
N GLU A 238 -4.63 17.18 13.46
CA GLU A 238 -3.92 18.44 13.75
C GLU A 238 -2.42 18.23 13.97
N GLU A 239 -2.05 17.19 14.73
CA GLU A 239 -0.65 16.85 15.02
C GLU A 239 0.12 16.42 13.77
N MET A 240 -0.47 15.53 12.97
CA MET A 240 0.28 14.78 11.95
C MET A 240 0.15 15.35 10.55
N GLN A 241 -0.91 16.11 10.25
CA GLN A 241 -1.16 16.62 8.91
C GLN A 241 0.00 17.46 8.34
N PRO A 242 0.63 18.39 9.09
CA PRO A 242 1.76 19.16 8.56
C PRO A 242 2.94 18.27 8.16
N ARG A 243 3.14 17.17 8.91
CA ARG A 243 4.18 16.20 8.61
C ARG A 243 3.88 15.45 7.32
N ILE A 244 2.64 15.03 7.09
CA ILE A 244 2.21 14.36 5.85
C ILE A 244 2.34 15.32 4.65
N CYS A 245 1.96 16.59 4.79
CA CYS A 245 2.16 17.59 3.74
C CYS A 245 3.62 17.72 3.29
N ALA A 246 4.58 17.64 4.22
CA ALA A 246 6.00 17.69 3.86
C ALA A 246 6.41 16.52 2.92
N PHE A 247 5.73 15.38 2.99
CA PHE A 247 5.96 14.23 2.10
C PHE A 247 5.38 14.42 0.69
N LEU A 248 4.53 15.41 0.45
CA LEU A 248 4.11 15.80 -0.91
C LEU A 248 5.27 16.35 -1.76
N GLU A 249 6.37 16.76 -1.12
CA GLU A 249 7.60 17.19 -1.77
C GLU A 249 8.67 16.08 -1.82
N ALA A 250 8.32 14.85 -1.45
CA ALA A 250 9.26 13.72 -1.45
C ALA A 250 9.86 13.48 -2.84
N THR A 251 11.03 12.85 -2.90
CA THR A 251 11.76 12.61 -4.16
C THR A 251 11.05 11.58 -5.04
N THR A 252 10.53 10.50 -4.44
CA THR A 252 9.85 9.41 -5.15
C THR A 252 8.38 9.73 -5.40
N VAL A 253 7.85 9.25 -6.53
CA VAL A 253 6.44 9.45 -6.90
C VAL A 253 5.53 8.69 -5.95
N GLU A 254 5.91 7.46 -5.60
CA GLU A 254 5.21 6.62 -4.65
C GLU A 254 5.05 7.27 -3.26
N ALA A 255 6.10 7.89 -2.71
CA ALA A 255 5.99 8.57 -1.41
C ALA A 255 5.02 9.76 -1.49
N ARG A 256 5.07 10.55 -2.57
CA ARG A 256 4.14 11.66 -2.78
C ARG A 256 2.71 11.14 -2.87
N ILE A 257 2.46 10.09 -3.66
CA ILE A 257 1.14 9.48 -3.79
C ILE A 257 0.64 8.98 -2.45
N SER A 258 1.46 8.23 -1.71
CA SER A 258 1.08 7.69 -0.39
C SER A 258 0.72 8.80 0.60
N ALA A 259 1.47 9.92 0.59
CA ALA A 259 1.14 11.08 1.41
C ALA A 259 -0.18 11.76 0.98
N GLY A 260 -0.41 11.86 -0.33
CA GLY A 260 -1.66 12.41 -0.88
C GLY A 260 -2.88 11.55 -0.58
N GLU A 261 -2.77 10.23 -0.74
CA GLU A 261 -3.82 9.26 -0.38
C GLU A 261 -4.12 9.30 1.13
N ALA A 262 -3.09 9.39 1.98
CA ALA A 262 -3.28 9.57 3.41
C ALA A 262 -4.04 10.86 3.74
N LEU A 263 -3.68 12.00 3.13
CA LEU A 263 -4.41 13.26 3.32
C LEU A 263 -5.87 13.16 2.86
N MET A 264 -6.14 12.43 1.78
CA MET A 264 -7.49 12.19 1.29
C MET A 264 -8.31 11.38 2.30
N ILE A 265 -7.75 10.28 2.83
CA ILE A 265 -8.38 9.47 3.90
C ILE A 265 -8.62 10.32 5.14
N LEU A 266 -7.65 11.14 5.56
CA LEU A 266 -7.81 12.02 6.72
C LEU A 266 -8.92 13.05 6.52
N HIS A 267 -9.08 13.56 5.30
CA HIS A 267 -10.17 14.47 4.95
C HIS A 267 -11.53 13.77 5.06
N GLU A 268 -11.66 12.57 4.47
CA GLU A 268 -12.87 11.74 4.56
C GLU A 268 -13.24 11.42 6.01
N ILE A 269 -12.28 10.99 6.82
CA ILE A 269 -12.48 10.73 8.26
C ILE A 269 -12.92 12.01 8.98
N GLY A 270 -12.31 13.16 8.66
CA GLY A 270 -12.65 14.45 9.26
C GLY A 270 -14.08 14.90 8.91
N VAL A 271 -14.49 14.72 7.66
CA VAL A 271 -15.85 15.01 7.20
C VAL A 271 -16.89 14.17 7.96
N GLU A 272 -16.64 12.86 8.08
CA GLU A 272 -17.58 11.91 8.70
C GLU A 272 -17.64 12.05 10.23
N ASN A 273 -16.50 12.29 10.89
CA ASN A 273 -16.40 12.18 12.35
C ASN A 273 -16.27 13.51 13.10
N ILE A 274 -15.91 14.61 12.43
CA ILE A 274 -15.67 15.91 13.07
C ILE A 274 -16.70 16.94 12.61
N ASN A 275 -16.80 17.21 11.30
CA ASN A 275 -17.68 18.23 10.73
C ASN A 275 -17.92 17.97 9.24
N GLU A 276 -19.16 18.03 8.77
CA GLU A 276 -19.52 17.85 7.35
C GLU A 276 -18.77 18.79 6.38
N ASN A 277 -18.36 19.98 6.85
CA ASN A 277 -17.56 20.96 6.11
C ASN A 277 -16.10 21.01 6.62
N PHE A 278 -15.58 19.88 7.05
CA PHE A 278 -14.21 19.77 7.58
C PHE A 278 -13.20 20.29 6.56
N GLN A 279 -12.22 21.07 7.05
CA GLN A 279 -11.09 21.55 6.25
C GLN A 279 -9.82 21.47 7.08
N PHE A 280 -8.69 21.25 6.41
CA PHE A 280 -7.40 21.30 7.09
C PHE A 280 -7.01 22.73 7.45
N SER A 281 -6.30 22.91 8.57
CA SER A 281 -5.87 24.23 9.05
C SER A 281 -5.03 25.02 8.03
N ASN A 282 -4.34 24.34 7.11
CA ASN A 282 -3.52 24.93 6.04
C ASN A 282 -4.10 24.71 4.64
N GLN A 283 -5.43 24.62 4.50
CA GLN A 283 -6.15 24.31 3.26
C GLN A 283 -5.60 25.04 2.01
N ASN A 284 -5.44 26.36 2.08
CA ASN A 284 -4.95 27.17 0.95
C ASN A 284 -3.54 26.74 0.45
N TYR A 285 -2.65 26.34 1.35
CA TYR A 285 -1.31 25.87 0.98
C TYR A 285 -1.39 24.47 0.37
N LEU A 286 -2.22 23.60 0.94
CA LEU A 286 -2.43 22.26 0.44
C LEU A 286 -3.00 22.28 -0.98
N GLU A 287 -4.03 23.10 -1.24
CA GLU A 287 -4.63 23.31 -2.57
C GLU A 287 -3.58 23.69 -3.63
N GLN A 288 -2.64 24.58 -3.28
CA GLN A 288 -1.57 25.00 -4.18
C GLN A 288 -0.65 23.83 -4.54
N ILE A 289 -0.23 23.04 -3.55
CA ILE A 289 0.67 21.90 -3.77
C ILE A 289 -0.04 20.79 -4.55
N LEU A 290 -1.26 20.44 -4.18
CA LEU A 290 -2.04 19.40 -4.89
C LEU A 290 -2.27 19.79 -6.35
N SER A 291 -2.62 21.05 -6.61
CA SER A 291 -2.77 21.58 -7.97
C SER A 291 -1.48 21.48 -8.79
N GLN A 292 -0.32 21.78 -8.18
CA GLN A 292 0.98 21.62 -8.84
C GLN A 292 1.30 20.15 -9.17
N LEU A 293 1.00 19.24 -8.25
CA LEU A 293 1.23 17.80 -8.43
C LEU A 293 0.28 17.17 -9.45
N ALA A 294 -0.96 17.65 -9.52
CA ALA A 294 -1.98 17.26 -10.51
C ALA A 294 -1.65 17.76 -11.94
N ALA A 295 -0.97 18.90 -12.06
CA ALA A 295 -0.49 19.41 -13.34
C ALA A 295 0.76 18.68 -13.84
N ASP A 296 1.70 18.36 -12.93
CA ASP A 296 3.02 17.75 -13.13
C ASP A 296 3.67 18.13 -14.48
N SER A 297 4.27 19.33 -14.50
CA SER A 297 4.96 19.90 -15.65
C SER A 297 6.42 19.43 -15.79
N SER A 298 6.86 18.46 -14.96
CA SER A 298 8.26 18.04 -14.94
C SER A 298 8.68 17.42 -16.27
N LYS A 299 9.89 17.76 -16.77
CA LYS A 299 10.44 17.16 -18.00
C LYS A 299 11.20 15.86 -17.73
N ASN A 300 11.82 15.74 -16.54
CA ASN A 300 12.80 14.69 -16.23
C ASN A 300 12.23 13.38 -15.64
N ARG A 301 10.90 13.28 -15.45
CA ARG A 301 10.26 12.08 -14.88
C ARG A 301 9.83 11.08 -15.97
N ALA A 302 9.76 9.80 -15.62
CA ALA A 302 9.29 8.75 -16.53
C ALA A 302 7.81 8.96 -16.93
N LYS A 303 7.42 8.51 -18.13
CA LYS A 303 6.06 8.72 -18.66
C LYS A 303 4.98 8.04 -17.80
N ARG A 304 5.23 6.80 -17.36
CA ARG A 304 4.33 6.03 -16.48
C ARG A 304 4.09 6.78 -15.18
N ASP A 305 5.17 7.15 -14.49
CA ASP A 305 5.13 7.90 -13.23
C ASP A 305 4.40 9.24 -13.33
N LYS A 306 4.61 10.00 -14.41
CA LYS A 306 3.87 11.24 -14.66
C LYS A 306 2.37 10.98 -14.83
N LYS A 307 2.00 9.95 -15.60
CA LYS A 307 0.59 9.59 -15.81
C LYS A 307 -0.05 9.21 -14.46
N LEU A 308 0.58 8.32 -13.71
CA LEU A 308 0.12 7.90 -12.39
C LEU A 308 -0.04 9.09 -11.43
N GLN A 309 1.00 9.92 -11.28
CA GLN A 309 0.94 11.09 -10.41
C GLN A 309 -0.21 12.03 -10.80
N LYS A 310 -0.34 12.39 -12.08
CA LYS A 310 -1.41 13.31 -12.52
C LYS A 310 -2.79 12.74 -12.25
N LEU A 311 -3.03 11.47 -12.55
CA LEU A 311 -4.33 10.84 -12.34
C LEU A 311 -4.68 10.82 -10.85
N THR A 312 -3.76 10.33 -10.01
CA THR A 312 -3.98 10.23 -8.57
C THR A 312 -4.16 11.60 -7.91
N PHE A 313 -3.33 12.59 -8.24
CA PHE A 313 -3.45 13.92 -7.62
C PHE A 313 -4.63 14.74 -8.14
N ARG A 314 -5.12 14.50 -9.37
CA ARG A 314 -6.41 15.09 -9.79
C ARG A 314 -7.55 14.57 -8.92
N HIS A 315 -7.58 13.26 -8.67
CA HIS A 315 -8.57 12.65 -7.79
C HIS A 315 -8.47 13.20 -6.35
N ILE A 316 -7.28 13.21 -5.76
CA ILE A 316 -7.06 13.75 -4.41
C ILE A 316 -7.50 15.22 -4.32
N ASN A 317 -7.18 16.03 -5.33
CA ASN A 317 -7.56 17.44 -5.37
C ASN A 317 -9.09 17.61 -5.53
N ASP A 318 -9.77 16.73 -6.25
CA ASP A 318 -11.24 16.74 -6.35
C ASP A 318 -11.91 16.40 -5.02
N VAL A 319 -11.37 15.45 -4.25
CA VAL A 319 -11.90 15.07 -2.93
C VAL A 319 -11.64 16.17 -1.90
N ILE A 320 -10.38 16.61 -1.75
CA ILE A 320 -9.98 17.53 -0.66
C ILE A 320 -10.39 18.98 -0.90
N CYS A 321 -10.47 19.41 -2.17
CA CYS A 321 -10.64 20.83 -2.49
C CYS A 321 -12.00 21.16 -3.12
N ASN A 322 -12.71 20.16 -3.64
CA ASN A 322 -13.99 20.35 -4.30
C ASN A 322 -15.14 19.54 -3.68
N ASP A 323 -14.88 18.79 -2.59
CA ASP A 323 -15.83 17.85 -1.96
C ASP A 323 -16.47 16.87 -2.95
N LYS A 324 -15.72 16.51 -4.00
CA LYS A 324 -16.17 15.57 -5.03
C LYS A 324 -15.65 14.19 -4.71
N PHE A 325 -16.36 13.50 -3.83
CA PHE A 325 -16.16 12.07 -3.63
C PHE A 325 -16.56 11.35 -4.92
N ASN A 326 -15.59 10.73 -5.59
CA ASN A 326 -15.88 9.91 -6.75
C ASN A 326 -16.73 8.72 -6.29
N GLN A 327 -17.99 8.65 -6.72
CA GLN A 327 -18.79 7.44 -6.58
C GLN A 327 -18.21 6.35 -7.48
N PHE A 328 -17.31 5.54 -6.93
CA PHE A 328 -16.87 4.32 -7.56
C PHE A 328 -17.91 3.24 -7.31
N SER A 329 -18.66 2.84 -8.35
CA SER A 329 -19.64 1.76 -8.23
C SER A 329 -19.01 0.43 -8.61
N ILE A 330 -18.86 -0.44 -7.62
CA ILE A 330 -18.39 -1.82 -7.83
C ILE A 330 -19.60 -2.72 -8.05
N HIS A 331 -19.60 -3.42 -9.18
CA HIS A 331 -20.68 -4.31 -9.54
C HIS A 331 -20.32 -5.73 -9.13
N PHE A 332 -20.87 -6.19 -8.00
CA PHE A 332 -20.78 -7.59 -7.59
C PHE A 332 -22.00 -8.34 -8.14
N ASN A 333 -21.80 -9.18 -9.16
CA ASN A 333 -22.90 -9.87 -9.85
C ASN A 333 -24.00 -8.88 -10.31
N LYS A 334 -25.28 -9.26 -10.20
CA LYS A 334 -26.45 -8.43 -10.58
C LYS A 334 -26.87 -7.41 -9.52
N LYS A 335 -26.06 -7.12 -8.50
CA LYS A 335 -26.40 -6.14 -7.47
C LYS A 335 -25.40 -4.97 -7.51
N LYS A 336 -25.96 -3.77 -7.60
CA LYS A 336 -25.22 -2.51 -7.57
C LYS A 336 -25.07 -2.09 -6.11
N PHE A 337 -23.83 -1.93 -5.67
CA PHE A 337 -23.48 -1.35 -4.37
C PHE A 337 -22.90 0.05 -4.59
#